data_AF-A0AAI9T4Z2-F1
#
_entry.id   AF-A0AAI9T4Z2-F1
#
_cell.length_a   1.000
_cell.length_b   1.000
_cell.length_c   1.000
_cell.angle_alpha   90.00
_cell.angle_beta   90.00
_cell.angle_gamma   90.00
#
_symmetry.space_group_name_H-M   'P 1'
#
loop_
_entity.id
_entity.type
_entity.pdbx_description
1 polymer ?
#
loop_
_entity_poly.entity_id
_entity_poly.type
_entity_poly.pdbx_seq_one_letter_code
_entity_poly.pdbx_strand_id
1 'polypeptide(L)'
;MDEANIQRHVEPWQRILVFFARTQQPHNWRSPRYQFTPRQTRTWRELWRLAQAQARSQTGDLSPTATGPDSQSNTEAQSYDAFSTSPIQVACMDFCIELLNQHIGASEYESAFVCVLAVLGRTSYGWKDTHSYPPILSKILKIAR
;
A
#
# COMPACT_ATOMS: atom_id res chain seq x y z
N MET A 1 9.12 -4.07 20.04
CA MET A 1 8.32 -4.57 18.90
C MET A 1 9.34 -4.95 17.84
N ASP A 2 9.46 -6.24 17.55
CA ASP A 2 10.55 -6.71 16.68
C ASP A 2 10.20 -6.49 15.21
N GLU A 3 11.21 -6.36 14.35
CA GLU A 3 11.03 -6.07 12.91
C GLU A 3 10.12 -7.09 12.21
N ALA A 4 10.27 -8.38 12.54
CA ALA A 4 9.40 -9.45 12.03
C ALA A 4 7.93 -9.28 12.46
N ASN A 5 7.69 -8.67 13.61
CA ASN A 5 6.34 -8.37 14.09
C ASN A 5 5.74 -7.20 13.30
N ILE A 6 6.54 -6.16 13.03
CA ILE A 6 6.13 -5.02 12.20
C ILE A 6 5.75 -5.49 10.79
N GLN A 7 6.61 -6.28 10.13
CA GLN A 7 6.34 -6.80 8.78
C GLN A 7 5.03 -7.59 8.69
N ARG A 8 4.75 -8.45 9.70
CA ARG A 8 3.50 -9.23 9.76
C ARG A 8 2.24 -8.37 9.85
N HIS A 9 2.34 -7.17 10.41
CA HIS A 9 1.25 -6.22 10.52
C HIS A 9 1.08 -5.39 9.25
N VAL A 10 2.17 -5.11 8.53
CA VAL A 10 2.18 -4.34 7.28
C VAL A 10 1.63 -5.13 6.08
N GLU A 11 1.79 -6.46 6.06
CA GLU A 11 1.36 -7.30 4.92
C GLU A 11 -0.14 -7.10 4.52
N PRO A 12 -1.13 -7.09 5.44
CA PRO A 12 -2.52 -6.78 5.08
C PRO A 12 -2.69 -5.41 4.40
N TRP A 13 -1.99 -4.39 4.87
CA TRP A 13 -2.04 -3.05 4.28
C TRP A 13 -1.43 -3.02 2.88
N GLN A 14 -0.31 -3.71 2.67
CA GLN A 14 0.27 -3.87 1.32
C GLN A 14 -0.73 -4.53 0.36
N ARG A 15 -1.43 -5.58 0.81
CA ARG A 15 -2.47 -6.24 0.00
C ARG A 15 -3.62 -5.29 -0.35
N ILE A 16 -4.03 -4.44 0.60
CA ILE A 16 -5.05 -3.41 0.36
C ILE A 16 -4.60 -2.43 -0.74
N LEU A 17 -3.37 -1.91 -0.64
CA LEU A 17 -2.83 -0.97 -1.61
C LEU A 17 -2.68 -1.61 -3.00
N VAL A 18 -2.21 -2.85 -3.06
CA VAL A 18 -2.09 -3.61 -4.32
C VAL A 18 -3.45 -3.89 -4.95
N PHE A 19 -4.48 -4.18 -4.14
CA PHE A 19 -5.84 -4.34 -4.64
C PHE A 19 -6.29 -3.08 -5.40
N PHE A 20 -6.20 -1.90 -4.77
CA PHE A 20 -6.57 -0.65 -5.41
C PHE A 20 -5.69 -0.30 -6.61
N ALA A 21 -4.39 -0.56 -6.53
CA ALA A 21 -3.48 -0.39 -7.67
C ALA A 21 -3.94 -1.18 -8.90
N ARG A 22 -4.47 -2.40 -8.69
CA ARG A 22 -4.93 -3.26 -9.79
C ARG A 22 -6.34 -2.93 -10.28
N THR A 23 -7.25 -2.53 -9.39
CA THR A 23 -8.66 -2.29 -9.74
C THR A 23 -8.97 -0.86 -10.18
N GLN A 24 -8.10 0.11 -9.87
CA GLN A 24 -8.22 1.49 -10.36
C GLN A 24 -7.66 1.69 -11.77
N GLN A 25 -6.87 0.74 -12.26
CA GLN A 25 -6.38 0.77 -13.63
C GLN A 25 -7.37 0.09 -14.58
N PRO A 26 -7.44 0.50 -15.85
CA PRO A 26 -8.21 -0.22 -16.85
C PRO A 26 -7.79 -1.69 -16.89
N HIS A 27 -8.76 -2.58 -16.74
CA HIS A 27 -8.53 -4.02 -16.74
C HIS A 27 -9.69 -4.75 -17.43
N ASN A 28 -9.42 -5.95 -17.94
CA ASN A 28 -10.39 -6.75 -18.69
C ASN A 28 -11.10 -7.84 -17.85
N TRP A 29 -10.70 -8.05 -16.59
CA TRP A 29 -11.37 -8.99 -15.68
C TRP A 29 -12.49 -8.30 -14.89
N ARG A 30 -13.41 -9.10 -14.35
CA ARG A 30 -14.48 -8.61 -13.47
C ARG A 30 -13.90 -8.27 -12.10
N SER A 31 -13.98 -7.01 -11.70
CA SER A 31 -13.60 -6.55 -10.36
C SER A 31 -14.83 -6.18 -9.52
N PRO A 32 -14.71 -6.19 -8.18
CA PRO A 32 -15.75 -5.67 -7.29
C PRO A 32 -16.07 -4.20 -7.59
N ARG A 33 -17.35 -3.82 -7.48
CA ARG A 33 -17.76 -2.41 -7.60
C ARG A 33 -17.59 -1.74 -6.25
N TYR A 34 -16.75 -0.73 -6.19
CA TYR A 34 -16.60 0.17 -5.04
C TYR A 34 -16.36 1.58 -5.55
N GLN A 35 -16.56 2.58 -4.69
CA GLN A 35 -16.32 3.97 -5.04
C GLN A 35 -15.39 4.61 -4.03
N PHE A 36 -14.43 5.39 -4.54
CA PHE A 36 -13.68 6.29 -3.69
C PHE A 36 -14.48 7.57 -3.47
N THR A 37 -14.41 8.09 -2.25
CA THR A 37 -14.87 9.45 -1.98
C THR A 37 -13.98 10.46 -2.77
N PRO A 38 -14.44 11.70 -2.97
CA PRO A 38 -13.62 12.72 -3.62
C PRO A 38 -12.26 12.94 -2.92
N ARG A 39 -12.21 12.79 -1.59
CA ARG A 39 -10.97 12.91 -0.80
C ARG A 39 -10.03 11.75 -1.03
N GLN A 40 -10.53 10.51 -0.92
CA GLN A 40 -9.78 9.29 -1.22
C GLN A 40 -9.24 9.29 -2.65
N THR A 41 -10.04 9.76 -3.61
CA THR A 41 -9.62 9.85 -5.01
C THR A 41 -8.46 10.83 -5.18
N ARG A 42 -8.47 11.97 -4.46
CA ARG A 42 -7.39 12.95 -4.50
C ARG A 42 -6.09 12.38 -3.94
N THR A 43 -6.13 11.81 -2.74
CA THR A 43 -4.94 11.24 -2.08
C THR A 43 -4.41 10.03 -2.83
N TRP A 44 -5.30 9.17 -3.36
CA TRP A 44 -4.92 8.06 -4.23
C TRP A 44 -4.19 8.51 -5.49
N ARG A 45 -4.71 9.54 -6.19
CA ARG A 45 -4.07 10.06 -7.40
C ARG A 45 -2.67 10.58 -7.12
N GLU A 46 -2.46 11.26 -6.00
CA GLU A 46 -1.16 11.76 -5.62
C GLU A 46 -0.17 10.63 -5.28
N LEU A 47 -0.61 9.66 -4.46
CA LEU A 47 0.18 8.46 -4.17
C LEU A 47 0.57 7.72 -5.45
N TRP A 48 -0.39 7.50 -6.35
CA TRP A 48 -0.17 6.79 -7.60
C TRP A 48 0.79 7.53 -8.56
N ARG A 49 0.73 8.87 -8.57
CA ARG A 49 1.67 9.72 -9.34
C ARG A 49 3.10 9.58 -8.82
N LEU A 50 3.29 9.67 -7.50
CA LEU A 50 4.60 9.52 -6.86
C LEU A 50 5.17 8.11 -7.04
N ALA A 51 4.33 7.08 -6.89
CA ALA A 51 4.74 5.69 -7.11
C ALA A 51 5.23 5.44 -8.55
N GLN A 52 4.52 5.97 -9.55
CA GLN A 52 4.95 5.87 -10.96
C GLN A 52 6.26 6.63 -11.22
N ALA A 53 6.42 7.83 -10.65
CA ALA A 53 7.65 8.59 -10.80
C ALA A 53 8.86 7.82 -10.23
N GLN A 54 8.70 7.24 -9.03
CA GLN A 54 9.74 6.43 -8.40
C GLN A 54 10.07 5.16 -9.21
N ALA A 55 9.07 4.47 -9.75
CA ALA A 55 9.28 3.29 -10.60
C ALA A 55 10.05 3.63 -11.89
N ARG A 56 9.79 4.79 -12.50
CA ARG A 56 10.54 5.27 -13.68
C ARG A 56 12.00 5.57 -13.35
N SER A 57 12.27 6.22 -12.23
CA SER A 57 13.64 6.51 -11.79
C SER A 57 14.45 5.23 -11.54
N GLN A 58 13.84 4.18 -11.00
CA GLN A 58 14.51 2.89 -10.78
C GLN A 58 14.76 2.12 -12.09
N THR A 59 13.95 2.35 -13.13
CA THR A 59 14.10 1.66 -14.42
C THR A 59 15.15 2.33 -15.32
N GLY A 60 15.40 3.64 -15.13
CA GLY A 60 16.38 4.40 -15.91
C GLY A 60 17.85 4.14 -15.57
N ASP A 61 18.14 3.40 -14.51
CA ASP A 61 19.50 3.15 -13.99
C ASP A 61 20.12 1.83 -14.51
N LEU A 62 19.40 1.09 -15.36
CA LEU A 62 19.88 -0.15 -15.99
C LEU A 62 20.36 0.12 -17.43
N SER A 63 21.42 0.93 -17.58
CA SER A 63 22.17 1.05 -18.83
C SER A 63 23.51 0.29 -18.69
N PRO A 64 23.84 -0.69 -19.57
CA PRO A 64 25.05 -1.49 -19.43
C PRO A 64 26.23 -0.79 -20.10
N THR A 65 27.04 -0.07 -19.34
CA THR A 65 28.38 0.38 -19.80
C THR A 65 29.48 -0.25 -18.96
N ALA A 66 30.10 -1.26 -19.56
CA ALA A 66 31.50 -1.68 -19.51
C ALA A 66 32.34 -1.43 -18.24
N THR A 67 32.73 -2.56 -17.64
CA THR A 67 33.96 -2.90 -16.90
C THR A 67 35.03 -1.82 -16.64
N GLY A 68 35.35 -1.64 -15.35
CA GLY A 68 36.66 -1.23 -14.85
C GLY A 68 36.70 -1.33 -13.31
N PRO A 69 37.62 -2.09 -12.68
CA PRO A 69 37.68 -2.23 -11.23
C PRO A 69 38.56 -1.14 -10.57
N ASP A 70 38.39 -1.03 -9.26
CA ASP A 70 39.22 -0.31 -8.29
C ASP A 70 38.99 1.20 -8.12
N SER A 71 38.24 1.55 -7.07
CA SER A 71 38.59 2.62 -6.14
C SER A 71 37.83 2.42 -4.82
N GLN A 72 38.48 1.76 -3.87
CA GLN A 72 38.16 1.92 -2.45
C GLN A 72 38.53 3.34 -2.03
N SER A 73 37.55 4.13 -1.61
CA SER A 73 37.78 5.19 -0.64
C SER A 73 36.50 5.49 0.12
N ASN A 74 36.55 5.24 1.42
CA ASN A 74 35.63 5.69 2.46
C ASN A 74 35.07 7.10 2.18
N THR A 75 33.75 7.27 2.38
CA THR A 75 33.19 8.54 2.83
C THR A 75 32.02 8.25 3.77
N GLU A 76 32.40 8.07 5.02
CA GLU A 76 31.82 8.67 6.22
C GLU A 76 30.34 9.12 6.20
N ALA A 77 29.63 8.59 7.20
CA ALA A 77 28.49 9.22 7.88
C ALA A 77 27.26 9.55 7.01
N GLN A 78 26.55 8.50 6.58
CA GLN A 78 25.10 8.61 6.42
C GLN A 78 24.47 8.79 7.81
N SER A 79 24.44 10.04 8.27
CA SER A 79 23.51 10.53 9.28
C SER A 79 22.09 10.24 8.78
N TYR A 80 21.55 9.08 9.17
CA TYR A 80 20.14 8.74 9.03
C TYR A 80 19.35 9.74 9.88
N ASP A 81 18.88 10.80 9.24
CA ASP A 81 17.85 11.65 9.80
C ASP A 81 16.58 10.80 9.84
N ALA A 82 16.37 10.12 10.98
CA ALA A 82 15.35 9.09 11.20
C ALA A 82 13.91 9.59 11.00
N PHE A 83 13.74 10.89 10.72
CA PHE A 83 12.47 11.58 10.54
C PHE A 83 12.25 12.12 9.11
N SER A 84 13.18 11.88 8.18
CA SER A 84 13.01 12.29 6.78
C SER A 84 12.01 11.38 6.05
N THR A 85 10.72 11.65 6.25
CA THR A 85 9.66 10.93 5.52
C THR A 85 9.71 11.28 4.04
N SER A 86 9.87 10.26 3.19
CA SER A 86 9.83 10.46 1.74
C SER A 86 8.44 10.95 1.31
N PRO A 87 8.31 11.81 0.29
CA PRO A 87 7.01 12.29 -0.19
C PRO A 87 6.01 11.16 -0.48
N ILE A 88 6.49 10.00 -0.95
CA ILE A 88 5.64 8.84 -1.20
C ILE A 88 5.10 8.21 0.09
N GLN A 89 5.87 8.23 1.18
CA GLN A 89 5.45 7.71 2.49
C GLN A 89 4.35 8.60 3.07
N VAL A 90 4.50 9.92 2.96
CA VAL A 90 3.47 10.89 3.37
C VAL A 90 2.18 10.67 2.58
N ALA A 91 2.26 10.61 1.25
CA ALA A 91 1.10 10.37 0.40
C ALA A 91 0.42 9.00 0.67
N CYS A 92 1.21 7.98 1.04
CA CYS A 92 0.69 6.68 1.43
C CYS A 92 -0.11 6.77 2.74
N MET A 93 0.42 7.46 3.75
CA MET A 93 -0.27 7.69 5.00
C MET A 93 -1.54 8.54 4.82
N ASP A 94 -1.49 9.62 4.04
CA ASP A 94 -2.65 10.46 3.73
C ASP A 94 -3.77 9.65 3.05
N PHE A 95 -3.41 8.76 2.12
CA PHE A 95 -4.37 7.86 1.51
C PHE A 95 -4.97 6.87 2.52
N CYS A 96 -4.14 6.23 3.35
CA CYS A 96 -4.61 5.30 4.39
C CYS A 96 -5.54 5.99 5.41
N ILE A 97 -5.24 7.22 5.81
CA ILE A 97 -6.09 8.02 6.70
C ILE A 97 -7.44 8.32 6.03
N GLU A 98 -7.44 8.83 4.79
CA GLU A 98 -8.69 9.11 4.06
C GLU A 98 -9.50 7.84 3.73
N LEU A 99 -8.82 6.70 3.58
CA LEU A 99 -9.46 5.40 3.40
C LEU A 99 -10.25 5.00 4.66
N LEU A 100 -9.67 5.24 5.84
CA LEU A 100 -10.30 4.96 7.14
C LEU A 100 -11.33 6.03 7.55
N ASN A 101 -11.19 7.26 7.07
CA ASN A 101 -12.06 8.40 7.42
C ASN A 101 -13.42 8.41 6.67
N GLN A 102 -13.86 7.26 6.15
CA GLN A 102 -15.14 7.17 5.47
C GLN A 102 -16.28 6.99 6.48
N HIS A 103 -17.25 7.91 6.48
CA HIS A 103 -18.52 7.67 7.16
C HIS A 103 -19.30 6.58 6.43
N ILE A 104 -19.56 5.46 7.10
CA ILE A 104 -20.39 4.39 6.54
C ILE A 104 -21.83 4.94 6.48
N GLY A 105 -22.31 5.21 5.27
CA GLY A 105 -23.69 5.60 5.00
C GLY A 105 -24.58 4.39 4.72
N ALA A 106 -25.77 4.61 4.15
CA ALA A 106 -26.76 3.57 3.91
C ALA A 106 -26.32 2.42 2.97
N SER A 107 -25.23 2.57 2.21
CA SER A 107 -24.67 1.55 1.33
C SER A 107 -23.24 1.20 1.77
N GLU A 108 -23.12 0.36 2.81
CA GLU A 108 -21.83 -0.06 3.36
C GLU A 108 -20.95 -0.77 2.34
N TYR A 109 -21.59 -1.46 1.38
CA TYR A 109 -20.94 -2.21 0.30
C TYR A 109 -20.35 -1.33 -0.80
N GLU A 110 -20.67 -0.02 -0.83
CA GLU A 110 -20.00 0.93 -1.74
C GLU A 110 -18.68 1.45 -1.17
N SER A 111 -18.43 1.25 0.13
CA SER A 111 -17.16 1.62 0.75
C SER A 111 -16.01 0.82 0.14
N ALA A 112 -15.02 1.54 -0.40
CA ALA A 112 -13.78 0.97 -0.88
C ALA A 112 -13.09 0.10 0.17
N PHE A 113 -13.13 0.53 1.43
CA PHE A 113 -12.51 -0.19 2.53
C PHE A 113 -13.25 -1.48 2.87
N VAL A 114 -14.58 -1.45 2.99
CA VAL A 114 -15.39 -2.66 3.23
C VAL A 114 -15.22 -3.66 2.09
N CYS A 115 -15.20 -3.16 0.85
CA CYS A 115 -15.00 -3.99 -0.34
C CYS A 115 -13.65 -4.72 -0.32
N VAL A 116 -12.54 -4.02 -0.04
CA VAL A 116 -11.23 -4.66 -0.01
C VAL A 116 -11.10 -5.65 1.15
N LEU A 117 -11.70 -5.37 2.31
CA LEU A 117 -11.73 -6.31 3.42
C LEU A 117 -12.47 -7.61 3.04
N ALA A 118 -13.63 -7.49 2.38
CA ALA A 118 -14.36 -8.64 1.88
C ALA A 118 -13.52 -9.48 0.89
N VAL A 119 -12.75 -8.84 0.01
CA VAL A 119 -11.81 -9.54 -0.90
C VAL A 119 -10.71 -10.24 -0.14
N LEU A 120 -10.14 -9.63 0.92
CA LEU A 120 -9.15 -10.29 1.78
C LEU A 120 -9.74 -11.48 2.54
N GLY A 121 -11.04 -11.46 2.82
CA GLY A 121 -11.79 -12.56 3.42
C GLY A 121 -12.06 -13.73 2.48
N ARG A 122 -11.75 -13.61 1.19
CA ARG A 122 -11.95 -14.70 0.22
C ARG A 122 -10.70 -15.54 -0.01
N THR A 123 -10.94 -16.82 -0.27
CA THR A 123 -9.97 -17.78 -0.79
C THR A 123 -10.43 -18.29 -2.17
N SER A 124 -9.61 -19.11 -2.82
CA SER A 124 -9.98 -19.79 -4.07
C SER A 124 -11.18 -20.72 -3.91
N TYR A 125 -11.41 -21.26 -2.71
CA TYR A 125 -12.42 -22.28 -2.44
C TYR A 125 -13.65 -21.75 -1.67
N GLY A 126 -13.66 -20.46 -1.30
CA GLY A 126 -14.78 -19.88 -0.56
C GLY A 126 -14.38 -18.72 0.34
N TRP A 127 -15.05 -18.60 1.48
CA TRP A 127 -14.70 -17.63 2.52
C TRP A 127 -13.65 -18.20 3.45
N LYS A 128 -12.79 -17.34 4.00
CA LYS A 128 -11.88 -17.67 5.08
C LYS A 128 -12.68 -18.11 6.31
N ASP A 129 -12.10 -19.04 7.07
CA ASP A 129 -12.69 -19.51 8.31
C ASP A 129 -12.70 -18.41 9.40
N THR A 130 -13.45 -18.68 10.46
CA THR A 130 -13.60 -17.81 11.64
C THR A 130 -12.31 -17.65 12.43
N HIS A 131 -11.27 -18.44 12.18
CA HIS A 131 -9.99 -18.38 12.90
C HIS A 131 -8.91 -17.62 12.12
N SER A 132 -9.05 -17.47 10.81
CA SER A 132 -8.05 -16.91 9.90
C SER A 132 -8.37 -15.51 9.42
N TYR A 133 -9.66 -15.14 9.34
CA TYR A 133 -10.07 -13.79 8.96
C TYR A 133 -9.94 -12.76 10.09
N PRO A 134 -10.39 -13.02 11.34
CA PRO A 134 -10.26 -12.04 12.42
C PRO A 134 -8.82 -11.59 12.72
N PRO A 135 -7.79 -12.45 12.65
CA PRO A 135 -6.40 -11.99 12.76
C PRO A 135 -5.99 -10.97 11.71
N ILE A 136 -6.51 -11.05 10.48
CA ILE A 136 -6.23 -10.07 9.41
C ILE A 136 -6.82 -8.71 9.80
N LEU A 137 -8.08 -8.69 10.24
CA LEU A 137 -8.71 -7.46 10.73
C LEU A 137 -7.98 -6.88 11.94
N SER A 138 -7.56 -7.75 12.86
CA SER A 138 -6.80 -7.34 14.05
C SER A 138 -5.49 -6.65 13.66
N LYS A 139 -4.75 -7.17 12.68
CA LYS A 139 -3.51 -6.56 12.19
C LYS A 139 -3.75 -5.17 11.58
N ILE A 140 -4.83 -5.02 10.82
CA ILE A 140 -5.19 -3.75 10.18
C ILE A 140 -5.51 -2.68 11.25
N LEU A 141 -6.24 -3.06 12.30
CA LEU A 141 -6.63 -2.16 13.40
C LEU A 141 -5.49 -1.87 14.39
N LYS A 142 -4.62 -2.85 14.67
CA LYS A 142 -3.59 -2.75 15.71
C LYS A 142 -2.39 -1.88 15.34
N ILE A 143 -2.15 -1.59 14.06
CA ILE A 143 -1.05 -0.68 13.66
C ILE A 143 -1.29 0.75 14.15
N ALA A 144 -2.52 1.11 14.53
CA ALA A 144 -2.87 2.43 15.02
C ALA A 144 -2.60 2.67 16.52
N ARG A 145 -1.90 1.77 17.22
CA ARG A 145 -1.58 1.91 18.66
C ARG A 145 -0.08 1.89 18.95
#